data_AF-A0A235J4X3-F1
#
_entry.id   AF-A0A235J4X3-F1
#
_cell.length_a   1.000
_cell.length_b   1.000
_cell.length_c   1.000
_cell.angle_alpha   90.00
_cell.angle_beta   90.00
_cell.angle_gamma   90.00
#
_symmetry.space_group_name_H-M   'P 1'
#
loop_
_entity.id
_entity.type
_entity.pdbx_description
1 polymer ?
#
loop_
_entity_poly.entity_id
_entity_poly.type
_entity_poly.pdbx_seq_one_letter_code
_entity_poly.pdbx_strand_id
1 'polypeptide(L)'
;MSEANIADRFDLTKWKTESLRMTAFLSPGSPITQQNWWEEICGSPPEVRSSQPRTGVQQDEGSFEDGNTQGRLILAVQPSRIDWLLALEVDPTSFDLPSVISFSESVNSFAELMNRWLNVSPNLQRIAFGANLLLPFEDVKQAYEYLPAYFPLNKLDLKNAQDFNYRINRPRNVDDIPDLKINRLSSWSVMTFTTFQFTNVGSYTYSSNPSNVAIRLELDINTSIDFSGELSKDKLPEIFAQLVEYAKEIALQGDIL
;
A
#
# COMPACT_ATOMS: atom_id res chain seq x y z
N MET A 1 11.60 -25.82 -2.73
CA MET A 1 10.24 -25.64 -3.28
C MET A 1 10.12 -26.55 -4.48
N SER A 2 9.08 -27.38 -4.58
CA SER A 2 8.78 -28.07 -5.84
C SER A 2 8.31 -27.04 -6.87
N GLU A 3 8.77 -27.14 -8.12
CA GLU A 3 8.40 -26.23 -9.23
C GLU A 3 6.87 -26.10 -9.40
N ALA A 4 6.10 -27.10 -8.98
CA ALA A 4 4.64 -27.11 -9.02
C ALA A 4 3.95 -25.98 -8.24
N ASN A 5 4.54 -25.43 -7.16
CA ASN A 5 3.90 -24.38 -6.35
C ASN A 5 4.10 -22.95 -6.92
N ILE A 6 4.97 -22.76 -7.91
CA ILE A 6 5.25 -21.43 -8.49
C ILE A 6 4.27 -21.14 -9.63
N ALA A 7 3.80 -22.17 -10.34
CA ALA A 7 2.88 -22.04 -11.48
C ALA A 7 1.51 -21.44 -11.11
N ASP A 8 1.12 -21.55 -9.84
CA ASP A 8 -0.18 -21.07 -9.34
C ASP A 8 -0.13 -19.64 -8.78
N ARG A 9 1.01 -18.95 -8.91
CA ARG A 9 1.16 -17.54 -8.51
C ARG A 9 0.68 -16.63 -9.63
N PHE A 10 0.02 -15.54 -9.25
CA PHE A 10 -0.47 -14.56 -10.20
C PHE A 10 0.54 -13.45 -10.43
N ASP A 11 0.55 -12.92 -11.65
CA ASP A 11 1.34 -11.74 -11.98
C ASP A 11 0.80 -10.47 -11.29
N LEU A 12 1.61 -9.41 -11.28
CA LEU A 12 1.27 -8.13 -10.63
C LEU A 12 0.08 -7.40 -11.27
N THR A 13 -0.33 -7.77 -12.49
CA THR A 13 -1.49 -7.16 -13.17
C THR A 13 -2.81 -7.69 -12.62
N LYS A 14 -2.80 -8.85 -11.96
CA LYS A 14 -3.96 -9.48 -11.33
C LYS A 14 -4.28 -8.93 -9.96
N TRP A 15 -3.25 -8.47 -9.25
CA TRP A 15 -3.41 -7.76 -7.99
C TRP A 15 -4.05 -6.39 -8.24
N LYS A 16 -5.14 -6.10 -7.53
CA LYS A 16 -5.83 -4.81 -7.50
C LYS A 16 -5.35 -3.99 -6.32
N THR A 17 -5.18 -2.70 -6.52
CA THR A 17 -4.69 -1.80 -5.46
C THR A 17 -5.87 -1.12 -4.77
N GLU A 18 -6.00 -1.29 -3.47
CA GLU A 18 -6.94 -0.52 -2.64
C GLU A 18 -6.33 0.83 -2.26
N SER A 19 -5.07 0.83 -1.80
CA SER A 19 -4.33 2.06 -1.50
C SER A 19 -2.82 1.88 -1.54
N LEU A 20 -2.11 2.97 -1.79
CA LEU A 20 -0.66 3.09 -1.70
C LEU A 20 -0.31 4.23 -0.75
N ARG A 21 0.71 4.04 0.08
CA ARG A 21 1.16 5.05 1.03
C ARG A 21 2.67 5.15 1.03
N MET A 22 3.18 6.36 1.05
CA MET A 22 4.53 6.64 1.52
C MET A 22 4.45 7.40 2.82
N THR A 23 5.19 6.95 3.83
CA THR A 23 5.33 7.65 5.11
C THR A 23 6.78 8.04 5.29
N ALA A 24 7.02 9.32 5.57
CA ALA A 24 8.32 9.89 5.85
C ALA A 24 8.36 10.38 7.30
N PHE A 25 9.37 9.96 8.06
CA PHE A 25 9.64 10.41 9.42
C PHE A 25 10.83 11.36 9.40
N LEU A 26 10.63 12.56 9.92
CA LEU A 26 11.59 13.65 9.81
C LEU A 26 12.76 13.44 10.78
N SER A 27 13.98 13.85 10.39
CA SER A 27 15.11 13.90 11.32
C SER A 27 14.82 14.89 12.46
N PRO A 28 15.26 14.62 13.70
CA PRO A 28 15.09 15.54 14.81
C PRO A 28 15.57 16.97 14.47
N GLY A 29 14.69 17.96 14.66
CA GLY A 29 15.00 19.36 14.38
C GLY A 29 14.87 19.79 12.91
N SER A 30 14.48 18.88 12.00
CA SER A 30 14.21 19.25 10.61
C SER A 30 13.03 20.22 10.53
N PRO A 31 13.23 21.43 10.01
CA PRO A 31 12.14 22.38 9.90
C PRO A 31 11.21 22.02 8.74
N ILE A 32 9.91 22.13 8.95
CA ILE A 32 8.91 22.12 7.88
C ILE A 32 8.77 23.57 7.40
N THR A 33 9.58 23.95 6.41
CA THR A 33 9.65 25.33 5.90
C THR A 33 8.70 25.59 4.73
N GLN A 34 8.28 24.54 4.01
CA GLN A 34 7.37 24.61 2.86
C GLN A 34 6.08 23.86 3.16
N GLN A 35 4.95 24.52 2.89
CA GLN A 35 3.59 23.96 3.04
C GLN A 35 2.84 23.88 1.70
N ASN A 36 3.55 24.10 0.59
CA ASN A 36 3.02 24.12 -0.78
C ASN A 36 3.43 22.87 -1.60
N TRP A 37 3.91 21.81 -0.95
CA TRP A 37 4.33 20.58 -1.65
C TRP A 37 3.24 20.00 -2.54
N TRP A 38 1.97 20.12 -2.18
CA TRP A 38 0.88 19.69 -3.05
C TRP A 38 0.96 20.35 -4.44
N GLU A 39 0.99 21.69 -4.49
CA GLU A 39 1.04 22.45 -5.74
C GLU A 39 2.31 22.18 -6.53
N GLU A 40 3.44 22.04 -5.83
CA GLU A 40 4.73 21.77 -6.46
C GLU A 40 4.79 20.37 -7.10
N ILE A 41 4.16 19.37 -6.48
CA ILE A 41 4.24 17.97 -6.89
C ILE A 41 3.10 17.56 -7.84
N CYS A 42 1.90 18.12 -7.64
CA CYS A 42 0.71 17.86 -8.45
C CYS A 42 0.52 18.88 -9.58
N GLY A 43 1.16 20.06 -9.51
CA GLY A 43 1.04 21.13 -10.52
C GLY A 43 -0.27 21.93 -10.44
N SER A 44 -1.13 21.63 -9.47
CA SER A 44 -2.44 22.26 -9.23
C SER A 44 -2.67 22.44 -7.73
N PRO A 45 -3.50 23.41 -7.30
CA PRO A 45 -3.87 23.54 -5.88
C PRO A 45 -4.71 22.34 -5.39
N PRO A 46 -4.68 22.02 -4.08
CA PRO A 46 -5.55 20.99 -3.54
C PRO A 46 -7.02 21.42 -3.61
N GLU A 47 -7.91 20.47 -3.80
CA GLU A 47 -9.36 20.69 -3.75
C GLU A 47 -9.83 21.02 -2.33
N VAL A 48 -9.23 20.35 -1.34
CA VAL A 48 -9.50 20.54 0.08
C VAL A 48 -8.18 20.76 0.81
N ARG A 49 -8.13 21.81 1.63
CA ARG A 49 -7.04 22.06 2.57
C ARG A 49 -7.62 22.30 3.97
N SER A 50 -7.15 21.51 4.93
CA SER A 50 -7.43 21.66 6.35
C SER A 50 -6.12 21.95 7.09
N SER A 51 -6.14 22.91 8.00
CA SER A 51 -4.96 23.28 8.80
C SER A 51 -5.33 23.50 10.25
N GLN A 52 -4.51 22.96 11.14
CA GLN A 52 -4.55 23.20 12.58
C GLN A 52 -3.20 23.80 13.01
N PRO A 53 -3.01 25.13 12.85
CA PRO A 53 -1.70 25.76 13.09
C PRO A 53 -1.15 25.55 14.50
N ARG A 54 -2.03 25.43 15.50
CA ARG A 54 -1.64 25.19 16.91
C ARG A 54 -0.96 23.85 17.14
N THR A 55 -1.32 22.84 16.34
CA THR A 55 -0.75 21.48 16.42
C THR A 55 0.26 21.21 15.30
N GLY A 56 0.44 22.15 14.37
CA GLY A 56 1.31 21.99 13.21
C GLY A 56 0.82 20.93 12.23
N VAL A 57 -0.49 20.64 12.23
CA VAL A 57 -1.10 19.65 11.34
C VAL A 57 -1.69 20.35 10.12
N GLN A 58 -1.40 19.81 8.94
CA GLN A 58 -2.02 20.21 7.68
C GLN A 58 -2.43 18.96 6.90
N GLN A 59 -3.56 19.04 6.20
CA GLN A 59 -4.02 18.00 5.31
C GLN A 59 -4.50 18.63 4.01
N ASP A 60 -3.91 18.19 2.90
CA ASP A 60 -4.26 18.59 1.54
C ASP A 60 -4.80 17.38 0.79
N GLU A 61 -5.87 17.56 0.02
CA GLU A 61 -6.54 16.48 -0.70
C GLU A 61 -7.07 16.94 -2.06
N GLY A 62 -7.18 15.99 -2.97
CA GLY A 62 -7.77 16.21 -4.29
C GLY A 62 -7.69 14.96 -5.16
N SER A 63 -8.33 15.04 -6.32
CA SER A 63 -8.27 14.00 -7.34
C SER A 63 -6.85 13.88 -7.89
N PHE A 64 -6.41 12.66 -8.13
CA PHE A 64 -5.13 12.33 -8.75
C PHE A 64 -5.39 11.46 -9.97
N GLU A 65 -4.86 11.89 -11.11
CA GLU A 65 -4.96 11.20 -12.39
C GLU A 65 -3.59 11.19 -13.06
N ASP A 66 -3.08 10.00 -13.32
CA ASP A 66 -1.83 9.79 -14.07
C ASP A 66 -1.92 8.49 -14.88
N GLY A 67 -2.05 8.63 -16.19
CA GLY A 67 -2.31 7.50 -17.09
C GLY A 67 -3.62 6.78 -16.75
N ASN A 68 -3.52 5.48 -16.40
CA ASN A 68 -4.66 4.66 -15.95
C ASN A 68 -4.88 4.73 -14.43
N THR A 69 -4.03 5.46 -13.70
CA THR A 69 -4.12 5.56 -12.24
C THR A 69 -5.00 6.73 -11.87
N GLN A 70 -6.19 6.45 -11.32
CA GLN A 70 -7.12 7.45 -10.80
C GLN A 70 -7.48 7.16 -9.35
N GLY A 71 -7.47 8.19 -8.51
CA GLY A 71 -7.83 8.06 -7.11
C GLY A 71 -7.86 9.39 -6.37
N ARG A 72 -8.03 9.32 -5.06
CA ARG A 72 -7.89 10.46 -4.15
C ARG A 72 -6.51 10.46 -3.53
N LEU A 73 -5.74 11.51 -3.78
CA LEU A 73 -4.46 11.73 -3.14
C LEU A 73 -4.66 12.58 -1.88
N ILE A 74 -3.95 12.21 -0.82
CA ILE A 74 -4.02 12.87 0.48
C ILE A 74 -2.58 13.09 0.96
N LEU A 75 -2.22 14.34 1.20
CA LEU A 75 -0.99 14.74 1.87
C LEU A 75 -1.33 15.14 3.30
N ALA A 76 -0.88 14.36 4.27
CA ALA A 76 -0.98 14.70 5.69
C ALA A 76 0.39 15.08 6.24
N VAL A 77 0.51 16.30 6.75
CA VAL A 77 1.74 16.85 7.33
C VAL A 77 1.53 17.00 8.84
N GLN A 78 2.43 16.41 9.60
CA GLN A 78 2.52 16.50 11.06
C GLN A 78 3.97 16.82 11.46
N PRO A 79 4.22 17.35 12.68
CA PRO A 79 5.55 17.84 13.06
C PRO A 79 6.71 16.86 12.90
N SER A 80 6.48 15.55 13.00
CA SER A 80 7.50 14.50 12.88
C SER A 80 7.25 13.50 11.76
N ARG A 81 6.16 13.68 11.00
CA ARG A 81 5.64 12.67 10.08
C ARG A 81 4.90 13.31 8.92
N ILE A 82 5.20 12.84 7.71
CA ILE A 82 4.49 13.22 6.50
C ILE A 82 3.99 11.93 5.84
N ASP A 83 2.70 11.89 5.50
CA ASP A 83 2.09 10.78 4.77
C ASP A 83 1.56 11.28 3.43
N TRP A 84 1.94 10.60 2.37
CA TRP A 84 1.26 10.65 1.08
C TRP A 84 0.46 9.36 0.93
N LEU A 85 -0.85 9.47 0.77
CA LEU A 85 -1.77 8.36 0.61
C LEU A 85 -2.53 8.53 -0.70
N LEU A 86 -2.41 7.55 -1.59
CA LEU A 86 -3.27 7.40 -2.76
C LEU A 86 -4.31 6.32 -2.44
N ALA A 87 -5.55 6.74 -2.20
CA ALA A 87 -6.70 5.84 -2.05
C ALA A 87 -7.39 5.73 -3.42
N LEU A 88 -7.42 4.54 -4.01
CA LEU A 88 -8.05 4.37 -5.32
C LEU A 88 -9.57 4.38 -5.17
N GLU A 89 -10.24 5.02 -6.11
CA GLU A 89 -11.69 5.17 -6.05
C GLU A 89 -12.39 3.82 -6.18
N VAL A 90 -13.44 3.68 -5.37
CA VAL A 90 -14.37 2.57 -5.43
C VAL A 90 -15.63 3.12 -6.03
N ASP A 91 -16.09 2.54 -7.14
CA ASP A 91 -17.40 2.89 -7.68
C ASP A 91 -18.48 2.51 -6.65
N PRO A 92 -19.17 3.48 -6.03
CA PRO A 92 -20.16 3.20 -5.00
C PRO A 92 -21.43 2.52 -5.56
N THR A 93 -21.57 2.49 -6.90
CA THR A 93 -22.66 1.82 -7.60
C THR A 93 -22.29 0.41 -8.05
N SER A 94 -21.00 0.06 -8.01
CA SER A 94 -20.52 -1.27 -8.35
C SER A 94 -20.69 -2.24 -7.18
N PHE A 95 -21.06 -3.47 -7.51
CA PHE A 95 -21.06 -4.59 -6.58
C PHE A 95 -19.76 -5.39 -6.64
N ASP A 96 -18.78 -4.98 -7.45
CA ASP A 96 -17.50 -5.65 -7.60
C ASP A 96 -16.51 -5.26 -6.48
N LEU A 97 -15.33 -5.88 -6.47
CA LEU A 97 -14.27 -5.52 -5.53
C LEU A 97 -13.88 -4.04 -5.65
N PRO A 98 -13.45 -3.43 -4.53
CA PRO A 98 -12.92 -2.08 -4.55
C PRO A 98 -11.65 -2.02 -5.39
N SER A 99 -11.63 -1.11 -6.37
CA SER A 99 -10.57 -0.83 -7.34
C SER A 99 -10.41 -1.78 -8.52
N VAL A 100 -10.38 -1.19 -9.72
CA VAL A 100 -10.17 -1.87 -11.01
C VAL A 100 -8.69 -1.85 -11.42
N ILE A 101 -7.88 -0.99 -10.79
CA ILE A 101 -6.53 -0.64 -11.25
C ILE A 101 -5.53 -1.66 -10.72
N SER A 102 -4.64 -2.13 -11.62
CA SER A 102 -3.63 -3.12 -11.24
C SER A 102 -2.55 -2.52 -10.35
N PHE A 103 -1.94 -3.38 -9.52
CA PHE A 103 -0.81 -2.98 -8.69
C PHE A 103 0.38 -2.54 -9.54
N SER A 104 0.68 -3.26 -10.63
CA SER A 104 1.75 -2.90 -11.56
C SER A 104 1.62 -1.49 -12.15
N GLU A 105 0.39 -1.04 -12.44
CA GLU A 105 0.16 0.29 -13.00
C GLU A 105 0.22 1.36 -11.91
N SER A 106 -0.62 1.22 -10.89
CA SER A 106 -0.77 2.20 -9.81
C SER A 106 0.54 2.47 -9.04
N VAL A 107 1.35 1.43 -8.81
CA VAL A 107 2.61 1.58 -8.07
C VAL A 107 3.65 2.40 -8.83
N ASN A 108 3.67 2.32 -10.16
CA ASN A 108 4.63 3.06 -10.98
C ASN A 108 4.27 4.56 -10.97
N SER A 109 3.01 4.90 -11.24
CA SER A 109 2.51 6.29 -11.16
C SER A 109 2.76 6.91 -9.77
N PHE A 110 2.45 6.16 -8.71
CA PHE A 110 2.69 6.63 -7.35
C PHE A 110 4.18 6.78 -7.05
N ALA A 111 5.01 5.84 -7.50
CA ALA A 111 6.45 5.90 -7.25
C ALA A 111 7.12 7.09 -7.95
N GLU A 112 6.71 7.41 -9.18
CA GLU A 112 7.16 8.60 -9.90
C GLU A 112 6.78 9.90 -9.18
N LEU A 113 5.54 9.99 -8.68
CA LEU A 113 5.07 11.12 -7.88
C LEU A 113 5.91 11.30 -6.60
N MET A 114 6.15 10.22 -5.87
CA MET A 114 6.92 10.24 -4.64
C MET A 114 8.39 10.58 -4.88
N ASN A 115 8.98 10.10 -5.97
CA ASN A 115 10.35 10.47 -6.35
C ASN A 115 10.49 11.98 -6.60
N ARG A 116 9.47 12.64 -7.19
CA ARG A 116 9.47 14.11 -7.29
C ARG A 116 9.47 14.76 -5.92
N TRP A 117 8.62 14.28 -5.00
CA TRP A 117 8.55 14.82 -3.64
C TRP A 117 9.84 14.59 -2.84
N LEU A 118 10.47 13.43 -2.97
CA LEU A 118 11.71 13.11 -2.24
C LEU A 118 12.87 14.05 -2.60
N ASN A 119 12.85 14.71 -3.77
CA ASN A 119 13.83 15.74 -4.13
C ASN A 119 13.67 17.02 -3.29
N VAL A 120 12.45 17.35 -2.85
CA VAL A 120 12.11 18.59 -2.13
C VAL A 120 11.68 18.36 -0.68
N SER A 121 11.63 17.10 -0.24
CA SER A 121 11.29 16.73 1.14
C SER A 121 12.26 17.33 2.17
N PRO A 122 11.87 17.44 3.45
CA PRO A 122 12.82 17.71 4.53
C PRO A 122 13.79 16.53 4.72
N ASN A 123 14.77 16.70 5.60
CA ASN A 123 15.65 15.61 5.99
C ASN A 123 14.86 14.51 6.72
N LEU A 124 15.12 13.26 6.35
CA LEU A 124 14.37 12.10 6.82
C LEU A 124 15.27 11.19 7.65
N GLN A 125 14.73 10.71 8.77
CA GLN A 125 15.35 9.64 9.55
C GLN A 125 14.86 8.26 9.10
N ARG A 126 13.60 8.17 8.65
CA ARG A 126 12.98 6.92 8.25
C ARG A 126 11.97 7.15 7.13
N ILE A 127 11.88 6.19 6.23
CA ILE A 127 10.88 6.14 5.16
C ILE A 127 10.24 4.75 5.11
N ALA A 128 8.95 4.73 4.78
CA ALA A 128 8.14 3.54 4.62
C ALA A 128 7.27 3.63 3.37
N PHE A 129 7.04 2.48 2.75
CA PHE A 129 6.08 2.26 1.69
C PHE A 129 5.05 1.24 2.18
N GLY A 130 3.77 1.59 2.10
CA GLY A 130 2.66 0.71 2.41
C GLY A 130 1.76 0.49 1.21
N ALA A 131 1.17 -0.70 1.10
CA ALA A 131 0.19 -0.99 0.08
C ALA A 131 -0.85 -1.98 0.59
N ASN A 132 -2.12 -1.74 0.24
CA ASN A 132 -3.20 -2.69 0.43
C ASN A 132 -3.60 -3.24 -0.93
N LEU A 133 -3.43 -4.55 -1.13
CA LEU A 133 -3.66 -5.23 -2.40
C LEU A 133 -4.73 -6.31 -2.25
N LEU A 134 -5.49 -6.54 -3.31
CA LEU A 134 -6.56 -7.52 -3.39
C LEU A 134 -6.35 -8.40 -4.61
N LEU A 135 -6.40 -9.71 -4.44
CA LEU A 135 -6.42 -10.69 -5.52
C LEU A 135 -7.81 -11.34 -5.58
N PRO A 136 -8.66 -11.01 -6.57
CA PRO A 136 -10.04 -11.48 -6.67
C PRO A 136 -10.18 -12.99 -6.87
N PHE A 137 -11.22 -13.57 -6.27
CA PHE A 137 -11.67 -14.94 -6.49
C PHE A 137 -13.20 -15.02 -6.50
N GLU A 138 -13.74 -16.07 -7.14
CA GLU A 138 -15.18 -16.30 -7.21
C GLU A 138 -15.77 -16.74 -5.86
N ASP A 139 -14.99 -17.51 -5.08
CA ASP A 139 -15.39 -17.98 -3.77
C ASP A 139 -14.20 -18.21 -2.82
N VAL A 140 -14.50 -18.44 -1.54
CA VAL A 140 -13.52 -18.68 -0.46
C VAL A 140 -12.71 -19.95 -0.71
N LYS A 141 -13.31 -20.98 -1.32
CA LYS A 141 -12.66 -22.25 -1.59
C LYS A 141 -11.54 -22.05 -2.62
N GLN A 142 -11.80 -21.30 -3.69
CA GLN A 142 -10.82 -20.94 -4.70
C GLN A 142 -9.68 -20.11 -4.08
N ALA A 143 -9.99 -19.09 -3.28
CA ALA A 143 -8.96 -18.30 -2.59
C ALA A 143 -8.04 -19.18 -1.73
N TYR A 144 -8.59 -20.12 -0.95
CA TYR A 144 -7.80 -21.07 -0.14
C TYR A 144 -7.06 -22.14 -0.94
N GLU A 145 -7.46 -22.40 -2.18
CA GLU A 145 -6.72 -23.28 -3.08
C GLU A 145 -5.44 -22.61 -3.60
N TYR A 146 -5.49 -21.33 -3.95
CA TYR A 146 -4.34 -20.59 -4.49
C TYR A 146 -3.42 -19.97 -3.42
N LEU A 147 -3.95 -19.59 -2.26
CA LEU A 147 -3.19 -18.92 -1.21
C LEU A 147 -1.91 -19.67 -0.76
N PRO A 148 -1.91 -21.01 -0.59
CA PRO A 148 -0.70 -21.75 -0.21
C PRO A 148 0.50 -21.57 -1.15
N ALA A 149 0.29 -21.21 -2.43
CA ALA A 149 1.37 -20.98 -3.40
C ALA A 149 2.32 -19.84 -2.98
N TYR A 150 1.84 -18.89 -2.16
CA TYR A 150 2.62 -17.74 -1.66
C TYR A 150 3.45 -18.05 -0.40
N PHE A 151 3.44 -19.28 0.11
CA PHE A 151 4.17 -19.61 1.33
C PHE A 151 5.20 -20.73 1.10
N PRO A 152 6.39 -20.63 1.73
CA PRO A 152 7.40 -21.68 1.65
C PRO A 152 7.03 -22.91 2.48
N LEU A 153 5.92 -22.85 3.22
CA LEU A 153 5.40 -23.92 4.05
C LEU A 153 4.70 -24.95 3.17
N ASN A 154 5.46 -25.97 2.77
CA ASN A 154 4.91 -27.16 2.14
C ASN A 154 3.87 -27.77 3.11
N LYS A 155 2.57 -27.58 2.83
CA LYS A 155 1.37 -28.07 3.58
C LYS A 155 0.65 -27.05 4.48
N LEU A 156 0.29 -25.88 3.95
CA LEU A 156 -0.89 -25.16 4.47
C LEU A 156 -2.15 -25.88 4.00
N ASP A 157 -2.80 -26.66 4.88
CA ASP A 157 -4.11 -27.27 4.60
C ASP A 157 -5.23 -26.34 5.09
N LEU A 158 -5.88 -25.67 4.15
CA LEU A 158 -6.94 -24.70 4.41
C LEU A 158 -8.34 -25.24 4.13
N LYS A 159 -8.50 -26.55 3.82
CA LYS A 159 -9.78 -27.12 3.36
C LYS A 159 -10.95 -26.95 4.33
N ASN A 160 -10.66 -26.87 5.64
CA ASN A 160 -11.65 -26.68 6.70
C ASN A 160 -11.40 -25.39 7.51
N ALA A 161 -10.56 -24.47 7.01
CA ALA A 161 -10.30 -23.21 7.67
C ALA A 161 -11.51 -22.28 7.51
N GLN A 162 -11.91 -21.63 8.60
CA GLN A 162 -12.95 -20.59 8.57
C GLN A 162 -12.34 -19.18 8.45
N ASP A 163 -11.10 -19.03 8.90
CA ASP A 163 -10.35 -17.79 8.87
C ASP A 163 -8.86 -18.10 8.65
N PHE A 164 -8.16 -17.17 8.02
CA PHE A 164 -6.72 -17.23 7.80
C PHE A 164 -6.12 -15.84 7.98
N ASN A 165 -5.13 -15.75 8.86
CA ASN A 165 -4.27 -14.58 8.99
C ASN A 165 -2.82 -15.04 9.14
N TYR A 166 -1.95 -14.53 8.27
CA TYR A 166 -0.51 -14.75 8.35
C TYR A 166 0.21 -13.41 8.28
N ARG A 167 1.07 -13.13 9.26
CA ARG A 167 1.86 -11.90 9.30
C ARG A 167 3.31 -12.22 9.60
N ILE A 168 4.21 -11.67 8.79
CA ILE A 168 5.64 -11.89 8.95
C ILE A 168 6.45 -10.64 8.59
N ASN A 169 7.55 -10.42 9.31
CA ASN A 169 8.58 -9.44 8.95
C ASN A 169 9.88 -10.17 8.58
N ARG A 170 10.42 -9.91 7.39
CA ARG A 170 11.71 -10.46 6.92
C ARG A 170 12.72 -9.34 6.64
N PRO A 171 13.47 -8.86 7.64
CA PRO A 171 14.42 -7.78 7.43
C PRO A 171 15.54 -8.17 6.43
N ARG A 172 15.94 -7.25 5.55
CA ARG A 172 17.12 -7.37 4.68
C ARG A 172 18.06 -6.18 4.90
N ASN A 173 19.36 -6.40 4.77
CA ASN A 173 20.34 -5.31 4.80
C ASN A 173 20.30 -4.55 3.48
N VAL A 174 20.66 -3.26 3.51
CA VAL A 174 20.92 -2.47 2.31
C VAL A 174 22.41 -2.55 2.01
N ASP A 175 22.78 -3.06 0.84
CA ASP A 175 24.17 -3.42 0.51
C ASP A 175 25.14 -2.22 0.59
N ASP A 176 24.65 -0.99 0.39
CA ASP A 176 25.47 0.23 0.32
C ASP A 176 25.29 1.20 1.52
N ILE A 177 24.46 0.86 2.51
CA ILE A 177 24.23 1.72 3.69
C ILE A 177 24.46 0.88 4.95
N PRO A 178 25.64 1.02 5.60
CA PRO A 178 25.97 0.29 6.81
C PRO A 178 24.87 0.44 7.87
N ASP A 179 24.55 -0.68 8.52
CA ASP A 179 23.55 -0.81 9.59
C ASP A 179 22.09 -0.48 9.21
N LEU A 180 21.84 0.01 7.99
CA LEU A 180 20.49 0.20 7.50
C LEU A 180 19.88 -1.14 7.09
N LYS A 181 18.75 -1.45 7.71
CA LYS A 181 17.91 -2.59 7.38
C LYS A 181 16.58 -2.12 6.85
N ILE A 182 16.01 -2.87 5.92
CA ILE A 182 14.64 -2.71 5.47
C ILE A 182 13.82 -3.86 6.05
N ASN A 183 12.86 -3.51 6.91
CA ASN A 183 11.79 -4.40 7.35
C ASN A 183 10.84 -4.63 6.19
N ARG A 184 10.50 -5.90 5.95
CA ARG A 184 9.56 -6.32 4.92
C ARG A 184 8.38 -6.98 5.59
N LEU A 185 7.51 -6.17 6.18
CA LEU A 185 6.31 -6.66 6.85
C LEU A 185 5.22 -6.91 5.82
N SER A 186 4.67 -8.12 5.82
CA SER A 186 3.52 -8.50 5.00
C SER A 186 2.47 -9.21 5.86
N SER A 187 1.21 -8.87 5.67
CA SER A 187 0.06 -9.57 6.25
C SER A 187 -0.84 -10.10 5.13
N TRP A 188 -1.22 -11.36 5.24
CA TRP A 188 -2.03 -12.08 4.26
C TRP A 188 -3.31 -12.58 4.94
N SER A 189 -4.44 -12.39 4.28
CA SER A 189 -5.75 -12.88 4.75
C SER A 189 -6.67 -13.20 3.58
N VAL A 190 -7.74 -13.95 3.84
CA VAL A 190 -8.86 -14.09 2.89
C VAL A 190 -10.01 -13.26 3.40
N MET A 191 -10.53 -12.39 2.54
CA MET A 191 -11.62 -11.47 2.88
C MET A 191 -12.85 -11.74 2.02
N THR A 192 -14.00 -11.52 2.64
CA THR A 192 -15.32 -11.60 2.00
C THR A 192 -16.01 -10.26 2.14
N PHE A 193 -16.34 -9.63 1.02
CA PHE A 193 -17.04 -8.35 0.95
C PHE A 193 -18.54 -8.60 0.80
N THR A 194 -19.34 -7.98 1.67
CA THR A 194 -20.81 -8.02 1.59
C THR A 194 -21.32 -6.60 1.47
N THR A 195 -21.96 -6.28 0.34
CA THR A 195 -22.54 -4.96 0.09
C THR A 195 -23.99 -4.94 0.57
N PHE A 196 -24.32 -3.99 1.45
CA PHE A 196 -25.68 -3.77 1.93
C PHE A 196 -26.28 -2.55 1.22
N GLN A 197 -27.44 -2.72 0.57
CA GLN A 197 -28.22 -1.59 0.05
C GLN A 197 -29.37 -1.26 1.00
N PHE A 198 -29.47 0.01 1.38
CA PHE A 198 -30.58 0.53 2.15
C PHE A 198 -31.56 1.22 1.19
N THR A 199 -32.81 0.76 1.17
CA THR A 199 -33.90 1.48 0.49
C THR A 199 -34.66 2.33 1.53
N ASN A 200 -35.10 3.52 1.12
CA ASN A 200 -35.71 4.54 2.00
C ASN A 200 -37.08 4.15 2.61
N VAL A 201 -37.55 2.91 2.48
CA VAL A 201 -38.91 2.48 2.89
C VAL A 201 -38.83 1.34 3.89
N GLY A 202 -38.24 1.59 5.07
CA GLY A 202 -38.42 0.79 6.32
C GLY A 202 -38.28 -0.74 6.25
N SER A 203 -37.81 -1.29 5.13
CA SER A 203 -37.79 -2.70 4.80
C SER A 203 -36.43 -3.03 4.21
N TYR A 204 -35.76 -3.99 4.82
CA TYR A 204 -34.46 -4.46 4.37
C TYR A 204 -34.70 -5.45 3.23
N THR A 205 -34.38 -5.07 2.00
CA THR A 205 -34.26 -6.04 0.92
C THR A 205 -32.83 -6.56 0.95
N TYR A 206 -32.64 -7.78 1.46
CA TYR A 206 -31.38 -8.50 1.27
C TYR A 206 -31.26 -8.86 -0.21
N SER A 207 -30.53 -8.05 -0.97
CA SER A 207 -29.98 -8.53 -2.24
C SER A 207 -28.80 -9.43 -1.88
N SER A 208 -28.98 -10.75 -1.93
CA SER A 208 -27.88 -11.70 -1.84
C SER A 208 -27.10 -11.67 -3.15
N ASN A 209 -26.40 -10.56 -3.43
CA ASN A 209 -25.35 -10.60 -4.43
C ASN A 209 -24.25 -11.55 -3.92
N PRO A 210 -23.58 -12.30 -4.82
CA PRO A 210 -22.46 -13.13 -4.41
C PRO A 210 -21.46 -12.24 -3.68
N SER A 211 -21.05 -12.68 -2.49
CA SER A 211 -20.04 -11.97 -1.73
C SER A 211 -18.73 -11.97 -2.51
N ASN A 212 -18.13 -10.82 -2.78
CA ASN A 212 -16.82 -10.82 -3.43
C ASN A 212 -15.79 -11.41 -2.48
N VAL A 213 -14.92 -12.27 -3.00
CA VAL A 213 -13.84 -12.86 -2.23
C VAL A 213 -12.51 -12.38 -2.78
N ALA A 214 -11.57 -12.08 -1.89
CA ALA A 214 -10.21 -11.79 -2.30
C ALA A 214 -9.18 -12.32 -1.29
N ILE A 215 -8.00 -12.68 -1.77
CA ILE A 215 -6.81 -12.67 -0.90
C ILE A 215 -6.40 -11.21 -0.73
N ARG A 216 -6.31 -10.75 0.52
CA ARG A 216 -5.77 -9.42 0.84
C ARG A 216 -4.33 -9.54 1.29
N LEU A 217 -3.49 -8.68 0.71
CA LEU A 217 -2.10 -8.50 1.07
C LEU A 217 -1.89 -7.05 1.55
N GLU A 218 -1.51 -6.91 2.82
CA GLU A 218 -1.12 -5.64 3.42
C GLU A 218 0.41 -5.60 3.54
N LEU A 219 1.03 -4.61 2.93
CA LEU A 219 2.47 -4.40 2.92
C LEU A 219 2.82 -3.18 3.76
N ASP A 220 3.89 -3.30 4.55
CA ASP A 220 4.53 -2.21 5.27
C ASP A 220 6.05 -2.42 5.20
N ILE A 221 6.64 -1.89 4.13
CA ILE A 221 8.07 -2.01 3.85
C ILE A 221 8.74 -0.73 4.33
N ASN A 222 9.60 -0.82 5.34
CA ASN A 222 10.16 0.36 5.97
C ASN A 222 11.62 0.20 6.34
N THR A 223 12.35 1.31 6.31
CA THR A 223 13.68 1.41 6.91
C THR A 223 13.57 1.21 8.43
N SER A 224 14.55 0.51 9.02
CA SER A 224 14.50 0.12 10.43
C SER A 224 14.47 1.32 11.38
N ILE A 225 13.69 1.22 12.46
CA ILE A 225 13.70 2.20 13.55
C ILE A 225 15.04 2.24 14.29
N ASP A 226 15.82 1.15 14.23
CA ASP A 226 17.12 1.04 14.89
C ASP A 226 18.22 1.83 14.16
N PHE A 227 17.94 2.31 12.94
CA PHE A 227 18.88 3.19 12.23
C PHE A 227 18.89 4.57 12.89
N SER A 228 20.00 4.90 13.55
CA SER A 228 20.16 6.16 14.27
C SER A 228 20.65 7.32 13.39
N GLY A 229 21.00 7.05 12.14
CA GLY A 229 21.48 8.04 11.19
C GLY A 229 20.34 8.84 10.53
N GLU A 230 20.72 9.91 9.85
CA GLU A 230 19.89 10.58 8.87
C GLU A 230 20.05 9.88 7.52
N LEU A 231 18.95 9.63 6.80
CA LEU A 231 19.01 9.08 5.45
C LEU A 231 19.53 10.17 4.51
N SER A 232 20.60 9.89 3.77
CA SER A 232 21.19 10.91 2.91
C SER A 232 20.21 11.30 1.79
N LYS A 233 20.10 12.60 1.58
CA LYS A 233 19.09 13.21 0.70
C LYS A 233 19.17 12.68 -0.75
N ASP A 234 20.39 12.50 -1.24
CA ASP A 234 20.70 11.98 -2.57
C ASP A 234 20.36 10.49 -2.75
N LYS A 235 20.27 9.73 -1.63
CA LYS A 235 19.91 8.31 -1.62
C LYS A 235 18.43 8.04 -1.41
N LEU A 236 17.62 9.04 -1.03
CA LEU A 236 16.20 8.83 -0.76
C LEU A 236 15.41 8.21 -1.93
N PRO A 237 15.56 8.65 -3.19
CA PRO A 237 14.85 8.03 -4.31
C PRO A 237 15.24 6.56 -4.53
N GLU A 238 16.53 6.25 -4.36
CA GLU A 238 17.07 4.88 -4.49
C GLU A 238 16.52 3.96 -3.39
N ILE A 239 16.55 4.42 -2.13
CA ILE A 239 15.98 3.67 -0.99
C ILE A 239 14.48 3.44 -1.20
N PHE A 240 13.74 4.47 -1.61
CA PHE A 240 12.31 4.35 -1.83
C PHE A 240 11.98 3.39 -2.98
N ALA A 241 12.72 3.44 -4.10
CA ALA A 241 12.60 2.48 -5.18
C ALA A 241 12.83 1.05 -4.69
N GLN A 242 13.81 0.82 -3.80
CA GLN A 242 14.05 -0.48 -3.20
C GLN A 242 12.87 -0.96 -2.33
N LEU A 243 12.22 -0.07 -1.57
CA LEU A 243 11.00 -0.43 -0.81
C LEU A 243 9.87 -0.89 -1.75
N VAL A 244 9.70 -0.18 -2.87
CA VAL A 244 8.70 -0.51 -3.91
C VAL A 244 9.02 -1.86 -4.57
N GLU A 245 10.29 -2.12 -4.88
CA GLU A 245 10.70 -3.40 -5.47
C GLU A 245 10.47 -4.58 -4.52
N TYR A 246 10.73 -4.42 -3.21
CA TYR A 246 10.37 -5.46 -2.24
C TYR A 246 8.86 -5.66 -2.13
N ALA A 247 8.05 -4.62 -2.24
CA ALA A 247 6.60 -4.76 -2.28
C ALA A 247 6.13 -5.58 -3.51
N LYS A 248 6.70 -5.30 -4.69
CA LYS A 248 6.45 -6.07 -5.92
C LYS A 248 6.93 -7.52 -5.78
N GLU A 249 8.11 -7.73 -5.22
CA GLU A 249 8.70 -9.05 -4.99
C GLU A 249 7.79 -9.91 -4.08
N ILE A 250 7.27 -9.35 -2.99
CA ILE A 250 6.36 -10.04 -2.06
C ILE A 250 5.01 -10.33 -2.72
N ALA A 251 4.43 -9.39 -3.45
CA ALA A 251 3.17 -9.61 -4.15
C ALA A 251 3.29 -10.73 -5.22
N LEU A 252 4.45 -10.82 -5.88
CA LEU A 252 4.70 -11.82 -6.91
C LEU A 252 5.11 -13.19 -6.33
N GLN A 253 5.92 -13.20 -5.28
CA GLN A 253 6.61 -14.41 -4.81
C GLN A 253 6.15 -14.88 -3.42
N GLY A 254 5.38 -14.09 -2.70
CA GLY A 254 4.91 -14.40 -1.36
C GLY A 254 5.97 -14.20 -0.27
N ASP A 255 5.93 -15.03 0.78
CA ASP A 255 6.96 -15.05 1.83
C ASP A 255 8.24 -15.70 1.31
N ILE A 256 9.27 -14.87 1.14
CA ILE A 256 10.59 -15.26 0.68
C ILE A 256 11.68 -14.74 1.64
N LEU A 257 12.74 -15.53 1.79
CA LEU A 257 13.88 -15.21 2.64
C LEU A 257 14.66 -14.00 2.12
#